data_AF-A0A832DST4-F1
#
_entry.id   AF-A0A832DST4-F1
#
_cell.length_a   1.000
_cell.length_b   1.000
_cell.length_c   1.000
_cell.angle_alpha   90.00
_cell.angle_beta   90.00
_cell.angle_gamma   90.00
#
_symmetry.space_group_name_H-M   'P 1'
#
loop_
_entity.id
_entity.type
_entity.pdbx_description
1 polymer ?
#
loop_
_entity_poly.entity_id
_entity_poly.type
_entity_poly.pdbx_seq_one_letter_code
_entity_poly.pdbx_strand_id
1 'polypeptide(L)'
;MFMRRGASALGTAEPAVLLFGVATPRGAMACRPQVDPAILLHRDPRAWEELLGWRCIEAFLERARGVGVRDLQGLVDYSFSAPSTMWILLAGVEFVGSYASCWEDYVRRRRVGMGARTPFPWLDVGVELDVDIRISPAYLLLPFEETKRTWQRNAPTLLRYIPEIPTALDPHYYISKFFPPQLRAFSARGYVWVANTKSRGRRNHALAEWLYWLNTRRMSHIDIMLGKFEPRSPIDMVVAKDCGGASARCRHFKRRLKCLHSAGV
;
A
#
# COMPACT_ATOMS: atom_id res chain seq x y z
N MET A 1 -22.75 51.08 52.71
CA MET A 1 -23.25 49.71 52.88
C MET A 1 -22.65 48.86 51.75
N PHE A 2 -21.86 47.84 52.12
CA PHE A 2 -21.38 46.69 51.34
C PHE A 2 -20.69 46.84 49.96
N MET A 3 -19.36 46.57 49.99
CA MET A 3 -18.60 45.55 49.22
C MET A 3 -18.66 45.43 47.68
N ARG A 4 -17.43 45.52 47.11
CA ARG A 4 -16.68 44.58 46.23
C ARG A 4 -17.17 44.18 44.82
N ARG A 5 -16.18 44.37 43.91
CA ARG A 5 -15.62 43.48 42.87
C ARG A 5 -16.45 43.18 41.60
N GLY A 6 -15.78 43.40 40.47
CA GLY A 6 -16.08 42.75 39.18
C GLY A 6 -15.11 43.21 38.09
N ALA A 7 -13.91 42.65 38.06
CA ALA A 7 -13.00 42.75 36.92
C ALA A 7 -13.51 41.85 35.78
N SER A 8 -13.33 42.25 34.52
CA SER A 8 -13.01 41.35 33.40
C SER A 8 -12.49 42.16 32.20
N ALA A 9 -11.18 42.05 31.99
CA ALA A 9 -10.47 42.49 30.80
C ALA A 9 -10.85 41.58 29.62
N LEU A 10 -11.23 42.17 28.49
CA LEU A 10 -11.27 41.47 27.20
C LEU A 10 -9.82 41.22 26.77
N GLY A 11 -9.31 40.05 27.14
CA GLY A 11 -8.08 39.50 26.56
C GLY A 11 -8.41 38.89 25.20
N THR A 12 -7.87 39.51 24.15
CA THR A 12 -7.80 38.98 22.79
C THR A 12 -7.03 37.66 22.80
N ALA A 13 -7.72 36.54 22.62
CA ALA A 13 -7.10 35.25 22.43
C ALA A 13 -6.52 35.16 21.02
N GLU A 14 -5.19 35.24 20.91
CA GLU A 14 -4.47 34.81 19.71
C GLU A 14 -4.64 33.28 19.51
N PRO A 15 -4.72 32.80 18.26
CA PRO A 15 -4.71 31.38 18.00
C PRO A 15 -3.30 30.85 18.22
N ALA A 16 -3.15 29.95 19.21
CA ALA A 16 -1.93 29.21 19.43
C ALA A 16 -1.62 28.34 18.19
N VAL A 17 -0.65 28.80 17.39
CA VAL A 17 0.02 27.98 16.39
C VAL A 17 0.74 26.87 17.16
N LEU A 18 0.25 25.64 17.03
CA LEU A 18 0.96 24.44 17.50
C LEU A 18 2.20 24.26 16.62
N LEU A 19 3.28 24.94 17.00
CA LEU A 19 4.62 24.63 16.53
C LEU A 19 5.00 23.27 17.13
N PHE A 20 4.88 22.22 16.32
CA PHE A 20 5.54 20.95 16.61
C PHE A 20 7.04 21.21 16.59
N GLY A 21 7.61 21.43 17.78
CA GLY A 21 9.05 21.52 17.97
C GLY A 21 9.71 20.26 17.42
N VAL A 22 10.61 20.45 16.45
CA VAL A 22 11.48 19.39 15.94
C VAL A 22 12.53 19.10 17.01
N ALA A 23 12.14 18.33 18.02
CA ALA A 23 13.11 17.56 18.79
C ALA A 23 13.56 16.41 17.89
N THR A 24 14.73 16.54 17.25
CA THR A 24 15.39 15.37 16.65
C THR A 24 15.69 14.39 17.77
N PRO A 25 15.05 13.20 17.80
CA PRO A 25 15.37 12.21 18.82
C PRO A 25 16.83 11.81 18.63
N ARG A 26 17.54 11.63 19.75
CA ARG A 26 18.87 11.02 19.80
C ARG A 26 18.90 9.76 18.91
N GLY A 27 19.69 9.82 17.84
CA GLY A 27 19.92 8.74 16.88
C GLY A 27 18.65 8.26 16.17
N ALA A 28 18.31 8.86 15.02
CA ALA A 28 17.28 8.31 14.14
C ALA A 28 17.61 6.82 13.87
N MET A 29 16.75 5.91 14.33
CA MET A 29 16.95 4.50 14.08
C MET A 29 16.77 4.26 12.58
N ALA A 30 17.88 4.07 11.86
CA ALA A 30 17.84 3.77 10.45
C ALA A 30 17.07 2.46 10.19
N CYS A 31 15.93 2.57 9.51
CA CYS A 31 15.08 1.47 9.08
C CYS A 31 15.61 0.92 7.74
N ARG A 32 15.85 -0.39 7.65
CA ARG A 32 16.38 -1.06 6.44
C ARG A 32 15.37 -2.05 5.83
N PRO A 33 14.29 -1.58 5.20
CA PRO A 33 13.25 -2.45 4.67
C PRO A 33 13.76 -3.32 3.51
N GLN A 34 13.28 -4.55 3.43
CA GLN A 34 13.56 -5.52 2.37
C GLN A 34 12.44 -5.61 1.32
N VAL A 35 11.47 -4.69 1.39
CA VAL A 35 10.28 -4.62 0.54
C VAL A 35 9.86 -3.16 0.33
N ASP A 36 9.03 -2.91 -0.69
CA ASP A 36 8.50 -1.57 -0.95
C ASP A 36 7.33 -1.19 -0.03
N PRO A 37 6.89 0.08 0.00
CA PRO A 37 5.84 0.55 0.90
C PRO A 37 4.50 -0.16 0.78
N ALA A 38 4.23 -0.92 -0.28
CA ALA A 38 2.99 -1.70 -0.41
C ALA A 38 2.77 -2.71 0.73
N ILE A 39 3.80 -3.04 1.52
CA ILE A 39 3.63 -3.82 2.75
C ILE A 39 2.65 -3.17 3.74
N LEU A 40 2.48 -1.85 3.69
CA LEU A 40 1.51 -1.11 4.47
C LEU A 40 0.05 -1.51 4.17
N LEU A 41 -0.20 -2.18 3.03
CA LEU A 41 -1.50 -2.77 2.66
C LEU A 41 -1.54 -4.30 2.83
N HIS A 42 -0.52 -4.89 3.42
CA HIS A 42 -0.38 -6.33 3.57
C HIS A 42 -0.73 -6.76 4.99
N ARG A 43 -1.91 -7.37 5.16
CA ARG A 43 -2.47 -7.73 6.47
C ARG A 43 -1.93 -9.08 7.01
N ASP A 44 -0.61 -9.17 7.19
CA ASP A 44 0.08 -10.28 7.88
C ASP A 44 1.22 -9.70 8.75
N PRO A 45 1.07 -9.66 10.09
CA PRO A 45 2.12 -9.20 10.99
C PRO A 45 3.46 -9.93 10.82
N ARG A 46 3.45 -11.22 10.49
CA ARG A 46 4.69 -11.99 10.31
C ARG A 46 5.46 -11.53 9.08
N ALA A 47 4.76 -11.14 8.02
CA ALA A 47 5.38 -10.54 6.84
C ALA A 47 6.07 -9.20 7.17
N TRP A 48 5.47 -8.39 8.05
CA TRP A 48 6.08 -7.15 8.53
C TRP A 48 7.36 -7.42 9.30
N GLU A 49 7.31 -8.37 10.24
CA GLU A 49 8.49 -8.79 11.01
C GLU A 49 9.63 -9.26 10.10
N GLU A 50 9.33 -10.14 9.15
CA GLU A 50 10.32 -10.74 8.26
C GLU A 50 10.92 -9.74 7.25
N LEU A 51 10.10 -8.84 6.69
CA LEU A 51 10.53 -7.96 5.59
C LEU A 51 10.93 -6.55 6.01
N LEU A 52 10.44 -6.06 7.15
CA LEU A 52 10.89 -4.78 7.71
C LEU A 52 12.00 -4.99 8.74
N GLY A 53 11.94 -6.08 9.50
CA GLY A 53 12.78 -6.30 10.66
C GLY A 53 12.35 -5.46 11.86
N TRP A 54 12.73 -5.92 13.05
CA TRP A 54 12.26 -5.34 14.32
C TRP A 54 12.60 -3.86 14.49
N ARG A 55 13.79 -3.43 14.04
CA ARG A 55 14.20 -2.01 14.12
C ARG A 55 13.26 -1.05 13.36
N CYS A 56 12.75 -1.47 12.20
CA CYS A 56 11.76 -0.69 11.46
C CYS A 56 10.42 -0.68 12.19
N ILE A 57 9.99 -1.83 12.71
CA ILE A 57 8.74 -1.96 13.46
C ILE A 57 8.76 -1.06 14.71
N GLU A 58 9.85 -1.08 15.48
CA GLU A 58 10.01 -0.20 16.65
C GLU A 58 9.91 1.27 16.27
N ALA A 59 10.59 1.69 15.18
CA ALA A 59 10.47 3.05 14.68
C ALA A 59 9.03 3.39 14.30
N PHE A 60 8.32 2.49 13.62
CA PHE A 60 6.94 2.73 13.20
C PHE A 60 5.97 2.78 14.39
N LEU A 61 6.12 1.88 15.37
CA LEU A 61 5.34 1.86 16.60
C LEU A 61 5.54 3.14 17.41
N GLU A 62 6.78 3.61 17.54
CA GLU A 62 7.09 4.85 18.24
C GLU A 62 6.34 6.04 17.62
N ARG A 63 6.28 6.11 16.29
CA ARG A 63 5.52 7.14 15.57
C ARG A 63 4.01 6.97 15.69
N ALA A 64 3.52 5.75 15.80
CA ALA A 64 2.09 5.44 15.86
C ALA A 64 1.50 5.52 17.29
N ARG A 65 2.32 5.69 18.34
CA ARG A 65 1.83 5.84 19.73
C ARG A 65 0.78 6.94 19.88
N GLY A 66 0.99 8.07 19.18
CA GLY A 66 0.09 9.23 19.23
C GLY A 66 -1.32 8.96 18.69
N VAL A 67 -1.50 7.89 17.90
CA VAL A 67 -2.80 7.44 17.39
C VAL A 67 -3.31 6.17 18.09
N GLY A 68 -2.73 5.84 19.26
CA GLY A 68 -3.20 4.74 20.10
C GLY A 68 -2.74 3.34 19.69
N VAL A 69 -1.85 3.21 18.70
CA VAL A 69 -1.25 1.94 18.29
C VAL A 69 -0.19 1.52 19.31
N ARG A 70 -0.28 0.29 19.82
CA ARG A 70 0.57 -0.21 20.92
C ARG A 70 1.45 -1.42 20.56
N ASP A 71 1.06 -2.16 19.54
CA ASP A 71 1.73 -3.39 19.13
C ASP A 71 1.70 -3.56 17.61
N LEU A 72 2.44 -4.55 17.11
CA LEU A 72 2.57 -4.81 15.68
C LEU A 72 1.22 -5.13 15.02
N GLN A 73 0.32 -5.85 15.70
CA GLN A 73 -1.00 -6.17 15.16
C GLN A 73 -1.82 -4.90 14.96
N GLY A 74 -1.85 -4.02 15.96
CA GLY A 74 -2.51 -2.72 15.88
C GLY A 74 -1.90 -1.83 14.80
N LEU A 75 -0.58 -1.88 14.58
CA LEU A 75 0.08 -1.14 13.51
C LEU A 75 -0.33 -1.64 12.12
N VAL A 76 -0.38 -2.97 11.93
CA VAL A 76 -0.83 -3.59 10.69
C VAL A 76 -2.29 -3.26 10.42
N ASP A 77 -3.16 -3.37 11.42
CA ASP A 77 -4.58 -3.06 11.28
C ASP A 77 -4.81 -1.57 10.99
N TYR A 78 -4.13 -0.67 11.72
CA TYR A 78 -4.20 0.77 11.46
C TYR A 78 -3.76 1.11 10.03
N SER A 79 -2.61 0.57 9.60
CA SER A 79 -2.07 0.80 8.26
C SER A 79 -3.00 0.29 7.16
N PHE A 80 -3.63 -0.86 7.37
CA PHE A 80 -4.57 -1.44 6.41
C PHE A 80 -5.90 -0.68 6.35
N SER A 81 -6.38 -0.19 7.49
CA SER A 81 -7.62 0.58 7.62
C SER A 81 -7.48 2.04 7.19
N ALA A 82 -6.32 2.67 7.35
CA ALA A 82 -6.09 4.06 6.98
C ALA A 82 -4.79 4.26 6.19
N PRO A 83 -4.60 3.58 5.04
CA PRO A 83 -3.29 3.54 4.37
C PRO A 83 -2.78 4.91 3.90
N SER A 84 -3.67 5.83 3.54
CA SER A 84 -3.25 7.18 3.11
C SER A 84 -2.80 8.11 4.24
N THR A 85 -2.88 7.70 5.51
CA THR A 85 -2.35 8.48 6.64
C THR A 85 -0.93 8.06 7.03
N MET A 86 -0.48 6.90 6.58
CA MET A 86 0.78 6.29 7.02
C MET A 86 2.01 7.15 6.67
N TRP A 87 2.00 7.91 5.58
CA TRP A 87 3.11 8.80 5.23
C TRP A 87 3.34 9.89 6.30
N ILE A 88 2.28 10.35 6.97
CA ILE A 88 2.36 11.34 8.05
C ILE A 88 3.02 10.72 9.29
N LEU A 89 2.57 9.52 9.68
CA LEU A 89 3.12 8.81 10.83
C LEU A 89 4.62 8.54 10.62
N LEU A 90 4.98 8.04 9.44
CA LEU A 90 6.34 7.66 9.11
C LEU A 90 7.25 8.84 8.79
N ALA A 91 6.74 10.08 8.81
CA ALA A 91 7.55 11.28 8.64
C ALA A 91 8.68 11.33 9.69
N GLY A 92 9.92 11.54 9.22
CA GLY A 92 11.11 11.59 10.07
C GLY A 92 11.81 10.25 10.31
N VAL A 93 11.25 9.13 9.85
CA VAL A 93 11.98 7.86 9.82
C VAL A 93 13.06 7.92 8.74
N GLU A 94 14.28 7.51 9.09
CA GLU A 94 15.38 7.39 8.14
C GLU A 94 15.36 6.00 7.48
N PHE A 95 15.26 5.95 6.15
CA PHE A 95 15.28 4.70 5.39
C PHE A 95 16.64 4.46 4.73
N VAL A 96 17.18 3.27 4.89
CA VAL A 96 18.47 2.86 4.31
C VAL A 96 18.36 1.55 3.53
N GLY A 97 19.35 1.28 2.68
CA GLY A 97 19.42 0.04 1.89
C GLY A 97 18.66 0.10 0.56
N SER A 98 18.37 -1.08 -0.01
CA SER A 98 17.96 -1.19 -1.41
C SER A 98 16.57 -0.69 -1.74
N TYR A 99 15.70 -0.53 -0.73
CA TYR A 99 14.34 -0.01 -0.88
C TYR A 99 14.21 1.42 -0.33
N ALA A 100 15.28 2.03 0.17
CA ALA A 100 15.25 3.36 0.77
C ALA A 100 14.57 4.39 -0.14
N SER A 101 14.93 4.44 -1.43
CA SER A 101 14.33 5.38 -2.37
C SER A 101 12.81 5.22 -2.52
N CYS A 102 12.29 4.00 -2.48
CA CYS A 102 10.85 3.74 -2.58
C CYS A 102 10.11 4.27 -1.35
N TRP A 103 10.68 4.09 -0.16
CA TRP A 103 10.13 4.59 1.09
C TRP A 103 10.25 6.11 1.20
N GLU A 104 11.37 6.68 0.77
CA GLU A 104 11.60 8.12 0.73
C GLU A 104 10.66 8.82 -0.27
N ASP A 105 10.46 8.25 -1.45
CA ASP A 105 9.49 8.76 -2.44
C ASP A 105 8.07 8.73 -1.86
N TYR A 106 7.72 7.65 -1.15
CA TYR A 106 6.42 7.55 -0.50
C TYR A 106 6.24 8.57 0.63
N VAL A 107 7.11 8.54 1.64
CA VAL A 107 6.96 9.34 2.87
C VAL A 107 7.19 10.82 2.62
N ARG A 108 8.22 11.20 1.87
CA ARG A 108 8.58 12.61 1.67
C ARG A 108 7.96 13.23 0.44
N ARG A 109 7.87 12.47 -0.66
CA ARG A 109 7.41 13.02 -1.95
C ARG A 109 5.96 12.66 -2.27
N ARG A 110 5.29 11.85 -1.43
CA ARG A 110 3.93 11.34 -1.67
C ARG A 110 3.80 10.69 -3.05
N ARG A 111 4.80 9.87 -3.41
CA ARG A 111 4.86 9.15 -4.69
C ARG A 111 4.95 7.65 -4.47
N VAL A 112 4.14 6.93 -5.25
CA VAL A 112 4.12 5.47 -5.26
C VAL A 112 4.04 5.02 -6.72
N GLY A 113 4.84 4.01 -7.09
CA GLY A 113 4.79 3.43 -8.44
C GLY A 113 3.38 2.92 -8.77
N MET A 114 2.86 3.39 -9.91
CA MET A 114 1.50 3.07 -10.40
C MET A 114 1.34 1.60 -10.77
N GLY A 115 2.32 1.02 -11.47
CA GLY A 115 2.22 -0.30 -12.06
C GLY A 115 2.06 -1.43 -11.05
N ALA A 116 1.52 -2.55 -11.53
CA ALA A 116 1.45 -3.78 -10.76
C ALA A 116 2.85 -4.24 -10.34
N ARG A 117 3.00 -4.63 -9.08
CA ARG A 117 4.28 -5.10 -8.52
C ARG A 117 4.49 -6.57 -8.77
N THR A 118 3.39 -7.30 -8.89
CA THR A 118 3.42 -8.75 -9.05
C THR A 118 3.92 -9.14 -10.43
N PRO A 119 5.02 -9.89 -10.50
CA PRO A 119 5.67 -10.25 -11.74
C PRO A 119 5.08 -11.54 -12.30
N PHE A 120 3.76 -11.52 -12.58
CA PHE A 120 3.05 -12.69 -13.11
C PHE A 120 3.75 -13.27 -14.35
N PRO A 121 3.89 -14.61 -14.43
CA PRO A 121 4.49 -15.25 -15.59
C PRO A 121 3.66 -14.97 -16.83
N TRP A 122 4.32 -14.92 -17.97
CA TRP A 122 3.63 -14.76 -19.23
C TRP A 122 2.95 -16.07 -19.63
N LEU A 123 1.72 -15.94 -20.14
CA LEU A 123 0.96 -17.02 -20.73
C LEU A 123 0.08 -16.42 -21.83
N ASP A 124 -0.04 -17.08 -22.97
CA ASP A 124 -1.05 -16.68 -23.95
C ASP A 124 -2.42 -17.24 -23.55
N VAL A 125 -3.38 -16.35 -23.32
CA VAL A 125 -4.77 -16.72 -22.98
C VAL A 125 -5.76 -16.31 -24.06
N GLY A 126 -5.35 -15.56 -25.09
CA GLY A 126 -6.23 -15.15 -26.20
C GLY A 126 -7.48 -14.35 -25.83
N VAL A 127 -7.58 -13.82 -24.60
CA VAL A 127 -8.80 -13.13 -24.10
C VAL A 127 -8.57 -11.63 -23.95
N GLU A 128 -9.51 -10.86 -24.47
CA GLU A 128 -9.60 -9.41 -24.27
C GLU A 128 -10.80 -9.07 -23.38
N LEU A 129 -10.58 -8.21 -22.39
CA LEU A 129 -11.57 -7.73 -21.44
C LEU A 129 -11.72 -6.22 -21.59
N ASP A 130 -12.96 -5.73 -21.54
CA ASP A 130 -13.26 -4.30 -21.43
C ASP A 130 -13.05 -3.80 -19.99
N VAL A 131 -11.79 -3.81 -19.55
CA VAL A 131 -11.37 -3.39 -18.20
C VAL A 131 -10.14 -2.52 -18.32
N ASP A 132 -10.19 -1.29 -17.82
CA ASP A 132 -9.05 -0.39 -17.77
C ASP A 132 -8.73 -0.04 -16.32
N ILE A 133 -7.88 -0.89 -15.72
CA ILE A 133 -7.31 -0.73 -14.38
C ILE A 133 -5.80 -0.95 -14.54
N ARG A 134 -5.03 0.13 -14.41
CA ARG A 134 -3.57 0.17 -14.65
C ARG A 134 -2.77 0.53 -13.41
N ILE A 135 -3.45 0.93 -12.35
CA ILE A 135 -2.83 1.20 -11.04
C ILE A 135 -3.02 0.04 -10.08
N SER A 136 -1.96 -0.28 -9.35
CA SER A 136 -1.90 -1.28 -8.28
C SER A 136 -2.70 -0.83 -7.05
N PRO A 137 -3.20 -1.77 -6.20
CA PRO A 137 -3.74 -1.45 -4.88
C PRO A 137 -2.81 -0.58 -4.03
N ALA A 138 -1.49 -0.67 -4.22
CA ALA A 138 -0.51 0.18 -3.52
C ALA A 138 -0.76 1.69 -3.67
N TYR A 139 -1.48 2.11 -4.72
CA TYR A 139 -1.83 3.51 -4.91
C TYR A 139 -2.84 4.02 -3.86
N LEU A 140 -3.48 3.13 -3.09
CA LEU A 140 -4.29 3.47 -1.91
C LEU A 140 -3.48 4.11 -0.77
N LEU A 141 -2.15 4.01 -0.81
CA LEU A 141 -1.27 4.69 0.15
C LEU A 141 -1.22 6.21 -0.03
N LEU A 142 -1.75 6.73 -1.13
CA LEU A 142 -1.81 8.16 -1.40
C LEU A 142 -3.23 8.69 -1.15
N PRO A 143 -3.40 9.92 -0.65
CA PRO A 143 -4.71 10.54 -0.52
C PRO A 143 -5.44 10.60 -1.87
N PHE A 144 -6.68 10.12 -1.92
CA PHE A 144 -7.45 10.08 -3.17
C PHE A 144 -7.64 11.48 -3.79
N GLU A 145 -8.02 12.47 -3.00
CA GLU A 145 -8.26 13.84 -3.50
C GLU A 145 -7.02 14.45 -4.17
N GLU A 146 -5.83 14.19 -3.64
CA GLU A 146 -4.57 14.67 -4.22
C GLU A 146 -4.20 13.92 -5.53
N THR A 147 -4.73 12.72 -5.72
CA THR A 147 -4.38 11.82 -6.83
C THR A 147 -5.54 11.52 -7.78
N LYS A 148 -6.69 12.17 -7.60
CA LYS A 148 -7.95 11.90 -8.31
C LYS A 148 -7.81 11.89 -9.84
N ARG A 149 -7.05 12.84 -10.39
CA ARG A 149 -6.78 12.89 -11.85
C ARG A 149 -6.03 11.65 -12.35
N THR A 150 -5.08 11.14 -11.55
CA THR A 150 -4.35 9.91 -11.88
C THR A 150 -5.26 8.69 -11.83
N TRP A 151 -6.12 8.60 -10.82
CA TRP A 151 -7.16 7.56 -10.73
C TRP A 151 -8.10 7.60 -11.95
N GLN A 152 -8.59 8.77 -12.33
CA GLN A 152 -9.46 8.94 -13.50
C GLN A 152 -8.82 8.48 -14.79
N ARG A 153 -7.53 8.77 -14.98
CA ARG A 153 -6.79 8.36 -16.18
C ARG A 153 -6.46 6.86 -16.20
N ASN A 154 -6.15 6.27 -15.04
CA ASN A 154 -5.52 4.95 -14.99
C ASN A 154 -6.39 3.84 -14.39
N ALA A 155 -7.54 4.16 -13.79
CA ALA A 155 -8.51 3.17 -13.35
C ALA A 155 -9.96 3.63 -13.60
N PRO A 156 -10.32 4.10 -14.80
CA PRO A 156 -11.68 4.55 -15.08
C PRO A 156 -12.71 3.43 -14.87
N THR A 157 -12.34 2.16 -15.07
CA THR A 157 -13.26 1.04 -14.76
C THR A 157 -13.55 0.94 -13.27
N LEU A 158 -12.58 1.18 -12.37
CA LEU A 158 -12.87 1.23 -10.92
C LEU A 158 -13.77 2.41 -10.57
N LEU A 159 -13.45 3.60 -11.07
CA LEU A 159 -14.19 4.82 -10.74
C LEU A 159 -15.63 4.83 -11.27
N ARG A 160 -15.93 4.04 -12.30
CA ARG A 160 -17.30 3.82 -12.77
C ARG A 160 -18.21 3.26 -11.66
N TYR A 161 -17.66 2.44 -10.76
CA TYR A 161 -18.41 1.80 -9.68
C TYR A 161 -18.13 2.43 -8.31
N ILE A 162 -16.95 3.04 -8.15
CA ILE A 162 -16.45 3.60 -6.90
C ILE A 162 -15.93 5.02 -7.20
N PRO A 163 -16.81 6.02 -7.33
CA PRO A 163 -16.42 7.37 -7.78
C PRO A 163 -15.44 8.06 -6.83
N GLU A 164 -15.50 7.71 -5.54
CA GLU A 164 -14.62 8.20 -4.49
C GLU A 164 -13.95 7.02 -3.79
N ILE A 165 -12.62 6.93 -3.90
CA ILE A 165 -11.85 5.85 -3.29
C ILE A 165 -11.54 6.24 -1.83
N PRO A 166 -12.01 5.50 -0.82
CA PRO A 166 -11.86 5.90 0.58
C PRO A 166 -10.49 5.49 1.13
N THR A 167 -9.42 6.11 0.65
CA THR A 167 -8.03 5.79 1.04
C THR A 167 -7.74 6.07 2.52
N ALA A 168 -8.58 6.85 3.20
CA ALA A 168 -8.40 7.26 4.59
C ALA A 168 -9.16 6.40 5.61
N LEU A 169 -10.12 5.57 5.16
CA LEU A 169 -10.94 4.75 6.06
C LEU A 169 -11.45 3.48 5.37
N ASP A 170 -10.98 2.35 5.87
CA ASP A 170 -11.30 0.98 5.47
C ASP A 170 -11.48 0.79 3.95
N PRO A 171 -10.47 1.14 3.12
CA PRO A 171 -10.60 1.02 1.67
C PRO A 171 -10.90 -0.41 1.23
N HIS A 172 -10.36 -1.42 1.94
CA HIS A 172 -10.67 -2.81 1.63
C HIS A 172 -12.15 -3.15 1.81
N TYR A 173 -12.77 -2.72 2.91
CA TYR A 173 -14.19 -2.97 3.16
C TYR A 173 -15.05 -2.32 2.08
N TYR A 174 -14.83 -1.02 1.82
CA TYR A 174 -15.63 -0.28 0.87
C TYR A 174 -15.44 -0.81 -0.55
N ILE A 175 -14.20 -0.99 -1.00
CA ILE A 175 -13.93 -1.53 -2.33
C ILE A 175 -14.48 -2.93 -2.45
N SER A 176 -14.30 -3.81 -1.46
CA SER A 176 -14.88 -5.17 -1.51
C SER A 176 -16.40 -5.19 -1.65
N LYS A 177 -17.10 -4.18 -1.09
CA LYS A 177 -18.55 -4.04 -1.17
C LYS A 177 -19.04 -3.57 -2.55
N PHE A 178 -18.30 -2.66 -3.19
CA PHE A 178 -18.71 -2.02 -4.45
C PHE A 178 -17.96 -2.52 -5.68
N PHE A 179 -16.92 -3.33 -5.51
CA PHE A 179 -16.20 -3.92 -6.63
C PHE A 179 -17.13 -4.83 -7.45
N PRO A 180 -17.17 -4.69 -8.79
CA PRO A 180 -18.13 -5.42 -9.61
C PRO A 180 -18.03 -6.94 -9.41
N PRO A 181 -19.12 -7.65 -9.08
CA PRO A 181 -19.11 -9.10 -8.90
C PRO A 181 -18.59 -9.84 -10.13
N GLN A 182 -18.91 -9.35 -11.33
CA GLN A 182 -18.46 -9.93 -12.59
C GLN A 182 -16.94 -9.87 -12.73
N LEU A 183 -16.32 -8.74 -12.35
CA LEU A 183 -14.87 -8.61 -12.35
C LEU A 183 -14.24 -9.49 -11.26
N ARG A 184 -14.88 -9.58 -10.09
CA ARG A 184 -14.41 -10.42 -8.98
C ARG A 184 -14.41 -11.91 -9.33
N ALA A 185 -15.40 -12.35 -10.11
CA ALA A 185 -15.54 -13.73 -10.56
C ALA A 185 -14.37 -14.21 -11.43
N PHE A 186 -13.66 -13.31 -12.13
CA PHE A 186 -12.48 -13.69 -12.90
C PHE A 186 -11.38 -14.34 -12.06
N SER A 187 -11.32 -14.05 -10.75
CA SER A 187 -10.35 -14.69 -9.86
C SER A 187 -10.49 -16.21 -9.77
N ALA A 188 -11.67 -16.77 -10.10
CA ALA A 188 -11.88 -18.22 -10.18
C ALA A 188 -11.10 -18.89 -11.32
N ARG A 189 -10.73 -18.14 -12.36
CA ARG A 189 -9.86 -18.61 -13.45
C ARG A 189 -8.37 -18.54 -13.11
N GLY A 190 -8.03 -17.97 -11.95
CA GLY A 190 -6.66 -17.76 -11.49
C GLY A 190 -6.11 -16.37 -11.76
N TYR A 191 -5.26 -15.90 -10.86
CA TYR A 191 -4.61 -14.59 -10.96
C TYR A 191 -3.63 -14.52 -12.13
N VAL A 192 -2.92 -15.60 -12.44
CA VAL A 192 -2.03 -15.70 -13.61
C VAL A 192 -2.82 -15.57 -14.91
N TRP A 193 -3.98 -16.23 -15.00
CA TRP A 193 -4.86 -16.11 -16.16
C TRP A 193 -5.34 -14.66 -16.33
N VAL A 194 -5.85 -14.04 -15.25
CA VAL A 194 -6.31 -12.65 -15.26
C VAL A 194 -5.21 -11.70 -15.69
N ALA A 195 -4.00 -11.85 -15.14
CA ALA A 195 -2.86 -11.00 -15.46
C ALA A 195 -2.53 -11.03 -16.95
N ASN A 196 -2.75 -12.16 -17.63
CA ASN A 196 -2.43 -12.32 -19.04
C ASN A 196 -3.59 -11.99 -20.00
N THR A 197 -4.81 -11.78 -19.50
CA THR A 197 -5.87 -11.15 -20.32
C THR A 197 -5.42 -9.76 -20.77
N LYS A 198 -5.93 -9.33 -21.93
CA LYS A 198 -5.61 -8.01 -22.49
C LYS A 198 -6.78 -7.05 -22.32
N SER A 199 -6.45 -5.78 -22.38
CA SER A 199 -7.39 -4.67 -22.55
C SER A 199 -6.66 -3.62 -23.36
N ARG A 200 -7.20 -3.26 -24.53
CA ARG A 200 -6.58 -2.31 -25.47
C ARG A 200 -5.13 -2.71 -25.78
N GLY A 201 -4.91 -4.00 -26.06
CA GLY A 201 -3.58 -4.56 -26.33
C GLY A 201 -2.62 -4.69 -25.14
N ARG A 202 -2.98 -4.25 -23.93
CA ARG A 202 -2.11 -4.32 -22.72
C ARG A 202 -2.60 -5.36 -21.72
N ARG A 203 -1.67 -6.10 -21.11
CA ARG A 203 -1.95 -7.10 -20.07
C ARG A 203 -2.53 -6.51 -18.79
N ASN A 204 -3.41 -7.25 -18.12
CA ASN A 204 -4.18 -6.83 -16.95
C ASN A 204 -3.51 -7.22 -15.61
N HIS A 205 -2.22 -6.95 -15.44
CA HIS A 205 -1.50 -7.29 -14.19
C HIS A 205 -2.09 -6.60 -12.96
N ALA A 206 -2.49 -5.33 -13.09
CA ALA A 206 -3.03 -4.57 -11.97
C ALA A 206 -4.39 -5.13 -11.53
N LEU A 207 -5.26 -5.53 -12.47
CA LEU A 207 -6.50 -6.23 -12.14
C LEU A 207 -6.23 -7.52 -11.35
N ALA A 208 -5.25 -8.33 -11.76
CA ALA A 208 -4.89 -9.54 -11.02
C ALA A 208 -4.40 -9.23 -9.59
N GLU A 209 -3.59 -8.18 -9.42
CA GLU A 209 -3.13 -7.74 -8.09
C GLU A 209 -4.29 -7.22 -7.22
N TRP A 210 -5.23 -6.47 -7.79
CA TRP A 210 -6.47 -6.05 -7.13
C TRP A 210 -7.31 -7.24 -6.66
N LEU A 211 -7.56 -8.21 -7.55
CA LEU A 211 -8.33 -9.39 -7.21
C LEU A 211 -7.66 -10.19 -6.09
N TYR A 212 -6.33 -10.33 -6.12
CA TYR A 212 -5.58 -10.99 -5.06
C TYR A 212 -5.78 -10.26 -3.73
N TRP A 213 -5.51 -8.95 -3.70
CA TRP A 213 -5.63 -8.13 -2.48
C TRP A 213 -7.06 -8.13 -1.91
N LEU A 214 -8.08 -8.05 -2.76
CA LEU A 214 -9.48 -8.12 -2.34
C LEU A 214 -9.85 -9.47 -1.73
N ASN A 215 -9.27 -10.56 -2.21
CA ASN A 215 -9.56 -11.91 -1.74
C ASN A 215 -8.78 -12.28 -0.47
N THR A 216 -7.53 -11.85 -0.34
CA THR A 216 -6.62 -12.30 0.72
C THR A 216 -6.31 -11.24 1.76
N ARG A 217 -6.62 -9.96 1.51
CA ARG A 217 -6.16 -8.80 2.29
C ARG A 217 -4.63 -8.67 2.34
N ARG A 218 -3.92 -9.32 1.41
CA ARG A 218 -2.46 -9.34 1.30
C ARG A 218 -2.03 -8.92 -0.09
N MET A 219 -0.83 -8.35 -0.21
CA MET A 219 -0.23 -8.01 -1.50
C MET A 219 0.44 -9.25 -2.13
N SER A 220 0.09 -9.58 -3.38
CA SER A 220 0.56 -10.82 -4.04
C SER A 220 2.08 -10.88 -4.21
N HIS A 221 2.74 -9.78 -4.58
CA HIS A 221 4.20 -9.77 -4.73
C HIS A 221 4.93 -10.06 -3.41
N ILE A 222 4.34 -9.67 -2.27
CA ILE A 222 4.88 -9.94 -0.93
C ILE A 222 4.67 -11.40 -0.56
N ASP A 223 3.47 -11.93 -0.77
CA ASP A 223 3.20 -13.34 -0.54
C ASP A 223 4.09 -14.24 -1.41
N ILE A 224 4.37 -13.84 -2.67
CA ILE A 224 5.36 -14.51 -3.53
C ILE A 224 6.76 -14.47 -2.93
N MET A 225 7.21 -13.31 -2.45
CA MET A 225 8.52 -13.19 -1.79
C MET A 225 8.67 -14.11 -0.58
N LEU A 226 7.56 -14.38 0.12
CA LEU A 226 7.49 -15.20 1.32
C LEU A 226 7.09 -16.66 1.06
N GLY A 227 6.85 -17.05 -0.20
CA GLY A 227 6.35 -18.40 -0.52
C GLY A 227 4.93 -18.71 -0.01
N LYS A 228 4.13 -17.67 0.29
CA LYS A 228 2.77 -17.72 0.82
C LYS A 228 1.69 -17.38 -0.21
N PHE A 229 2.02 -17.40 -1.50
CA PHE A 229 1.07 -17.07 -2.55
C PHE A 229 -0.11 -18.05 -2.55
N GLU A 230 -1.34 -17.54 -2.42
CA GLU A 230 -2.56 -18.36 -2.39
C GLU A 230 -3.11 -18.56 -3.81
N PRO A 231 -2.97 -19.75 -4.41
CA PRO A 231 -3.52 -20.03 -5.73
C PRO A 231 -5.05 -20.11 -5.69
N ARG A 232 -5.73 -19.67 -6.75
CA ARG A 232 -7.19 -19.87 -6.93
C ARG A 232 -7.55 -20.83 -8.04
N SER A 233 -6.57 -21.30 -8.79
CA SER A 233 -6.75 -22.31 -9.83
C SER A 233 -5.44 -23.04 -10.10
N PRO A 234 -5.45 -24.18 -10.83
CA PRO A 234 -4.23 -24.89 -11.19
C PRO A 234 -3.19 -24.03 -11.92
N ILE A 235 -3.61 -23.02 -12.68
CA ILE A 235 -2.70 -22.14 -13.43
C ILE A 235 -1.84 -21.28 -12.50
N ASP A 236 -2.31 -20.98 -11.30
CA ASP A 236 -1.62 -20.17 -10.31
C ASP A 236 -0.47 -20.95 -9.64
N MET A 237 -0.53 -22.28 -9.69
CA MET A 237 0.50 -23.15 -9.11
C MET A 237 1.88 -22.95 -9.74
N VAL A 238 1.96 -22.40 -10.96
CA VAL A 238 3.24 -22.05 -11.59
C VAL A 238 4.01 -21.02 -10.73
N VAL A 239 3.29 -20.09 -10.11
CA VAL A 239 3.87 -19.07 -9.21
C VAL A 239 4.29 -19.72 -7.90
N ALA A 240 3.43 -20.56 -7.31
CA ALA A 240 3.74 -21.25 -6.06
C ALA A 240 4.96 -22.19 -6.18
N LYS A 241 5.07 -22.93 -7.30
CA LYS A 241 6.20 -23.83 -7.58
C LYS A 241 7.51 -23.09 -7.75
N ASP A 242 7.50 -21.95 -8.44
CA ASP A 242 8.68 -21.10 -8.62
C ASP A 242 9.17 -20.47 -7.29
N CYS A 243 8.33 -20.42 -6.26
CA CYS A 243 8.68 -19.90 -4.92
C CYS A 243 9.26 -20.97 -3.97
N GLY A 244 9.11 -22.26 -4.28
CA GLY A 244 9.60 -23.36 -3.43
C GLY A 244 11.12 -23.55 -3.39
N GLY A 245 11.86 -22.78 -4.19
CA GLY A 245 13.33 -22.80 -4.23
C GLY A 245 13.94 -21.51 -3.69
N ALA A 246 14.18 -21.45 -2.39
CA ALA A 246 14.94 -20.37 -1.76
C ALA A 246 16.39 -20.39 -2.28
N SER A 247 16.78 -19.51 -3.22
CA SER A 247 18.12 -18.88 -3.22
C SER A 247 18.45 -18.01 -4.45
N ALA A 248 17.87 -18.18 -5.64
CA ALA A 248 18.35 -17.46 -6.84
C ALA A 248 17.33 -16.49 -7.46
N ARG A 249 16.07 -16.91 -7.69
CA ARG A 249 15.07 -16.09 -8.40
C ARG A 249 14.44 -14.99 -7.54
N CYS A 250 14.39 -15.15 -6.23
CA CYS A 250 13.96 -14.10 -5.30
C CYS A 250 14.84 -12.82 -5.43
N ARG A 251 16.14 -12.98 -5.76
CA ARG A 251 17.04 -11.85 -6.08
C ARG A 251 16.71 -11.17 -7.42
N HIS A 252 16.21 -11.92 -8.41
CA HIS A 252 15.79 -11.38 -9.71
C HIS A 252 14.47 -10.60 -9.60
N PHE A 253 13.53 -11.05 -8.75
CA PHE A 253 12.30 -10.30 -8.46
C PHE A 253 12.59 -8.97 -7.75
N LYS A 254 13.53 -8.95 -6.80
CA LYS A 254 14.04 -7.71 -6.19
C LYS A 254 14.62 -6.73 -7.21
N ARG A 255 15.26 -7.20 -8.30
CA ARG A 255 15.77 -6.33 -9.38
C ARG A 255 14.65 -5.77 -10.26
N ARG A 256 13.61 -6.56 -10.57
CA ARG A 256 12.49 -6.14 -11.43
C ARG A 256 11.56 -5.12 -10.75
N LEU A 257 11.40 -5.21 -9.43
CA LEU A 257 10.69 -4.20 -8.61
C LEU A 257 11.39 -2.83 -8.61
N LYS A 258 12.73 -2.78 -8.76
CA LYS A 258 13.49 -1.52 -8.89
C LYS A 258 13.13 -0.75 -10.18
N CYS A 259 12.81 -1.45 -11.26
CA CYS A 259 12.50 -0.82 -12.55
C CYS A 259 11.14 -0.10 -12.57
N LEU A 260 10.17 -0.49 -11.72
CA LEU A 260 8.87 0.17 -11.66
C LEU A 260 8.92 1.58 -11.05
N HIS A 261 9.94 1.87 -10.23
CA HIS A 261 10.15 3.21 -9.64
C HIS A 261 10.96 4.14 -10.55
N SER A 262 11.67 3.60 -11.56
CA SER A 262 12.47 4.41 -12.49
C SER A 262 11.69 4.83 -13.74
N ALA A 263 10.55 4.21 -14.03
CA ALA A 263 9.77 4.41 -15.26
C ALA A 263 8.56 5.35 -15.09
N GLY A 264 8.61 6.26 -14.12
CA GLY A 264 7.57 7.26 -13.87
C GLY A 264 7.78 8.54 -14.68
N VAL A 265 7.51 8.50 -15.99
CA VAL A 265 7.04 9.63 -16.80
C VAL A 265 5.82 9.15 -17.58
#